data_AF-A0A2A5CCX3-F1
#
_entry.id   AF-A0A2A5CCX3-F1
#
_cell.length_a   1.000
_cell.length_b   1.000
_cell.length_c   1.000
_cell.angle_alpha   90.00
_cell.angle_beta   90.00
_cell.angle_gamma   90.00
#
_symmetry.space_group_name_H-M   'P 1'
#
loop_
_entity.id
_entity.type
_entity.pdbx_description
1 polymer ?
#
loop_
_entity_poly.entity_id
_entity_poly.type
_entity_poly.pdbx_seq_one_letter_code
_entity_poly.pdbx_strand_id
1 'polypeptide(L)'
;MFTTLKKIGLLTSFLLASATLQAQLLDNSASTSISTASTINAGGLLNNNNSSLATSAIQSVLPADSAFALSAYIEAPNTLVLLWEIEDGYYLYRKSLNFIETNNNSLENPVIPMGIQTEDEFFGEVEVYYQRLLIRIPFDSSKVGNNISLQLNYQGCAEASYCYPMQFKELNLEII
;
A
#
# COMPACT_ATOMS: atom_id res chain seq x y z
N MET A 1 50.64 -28.04 -18.51
CA MET A 1 50.81 -28.03 -19.98
C MET A 1 50.01 -26.84 -20.49
N PHE A 2 50.71 -25.90 -21.13
CA PHE A 2 50.27 -24.57 -21.58
C PHE A 2 49.13 -24.66 -22.60
N THR A 3 48.16 -23.75 -22.64
CA THR A 3 47.94 -22.66 -23.65
C THR A 3 46.40 -22.50 -23.77
N THR A 4 45.71 -21.38 -24.03
CA THR A 4 46.04 -20.01 -24.44
C THR A 4 44.81 -19.11 -24.19
N LEU A 5 45.06 -17.90 -23.69
CA LEU A 5 44.15 -16.74 -23.65
C LEU A 5 43.69 -16.33 -25.05
N LYS A 6 42.43 -15.90 -25.21
CA LYS A 6 42.07 -14.97 -26.30
C LYS A 6 41.26 -13.79 -25.73
N LYS A 7 41.97 -12.66 -25.61
CA LYS A 7 41.46 -11.30 -25.43
C LYS A 7 41.26 -10.67 -26.81
N ILE A 8 40.57 -9.51 -26.85
CA ILE A 8 40.29 -8.59 -28.00
C ILE A 8 38.84 -8.78 -28.52
N GLY A 9 37.97 -7.78 -28.60
CA GLY A 9 38.25 -6.36 -28.85
C GLY A 9 37.27 -5.35 -28.24
N LEU A 10 37.82 -4.15 -28.23
CA LEU A 10 37.33 -2.82 -27.87
C LEU A 10 36.25 -2.34 -28.85
N LEU A 11 35.31 -1.50 -28.40
CA LEU A 11 34.63 -0.40 -29.14
C LEU A 11 33.70 0.29 -28.13
N THR A 12 34.19 1.27 -27.37
CA THR A 12 34.03 2.73 -27.61
C THR A 12 32.58 3.21 -27.65
N SER A 13 32.19 3.83 -26.53
CA SER A 13 31.58 5.17 -26.44
C SER A 13 30.31 5.44 -27.28
N PHE A 14 29.15 5.46 -26.62
CA PHE A 14 28.04 6.29 -27.09
C PHE A 14 27.40 7.07 -25.93
N LEU A 15 27.68 8.37 -25.98
CA LEU A 15 26.99 9.56 -25.50
C LEU A 15 26.01 9.48 -24.31
N LEU A 16 26.36 10.28 -23.30
CA LEU A 16 25.44 10.89 -22.35
C LEU A 16 24.35 11.69 -23.08
N ALA A 17 23.10 11.45 -22.70
CA ALA A 17 22.02 12.43 -22.87
C ALA A 17 21.50 12.78 -21.47
N SER A 18 22.09 13.81 -20.86
CA SER A 18 21.58 14.48 -19.68
C SER A 18 20.49 15.46 -20.11
N ALA A 19 19.23 15.12 -19.84
CA ALA A 19 18.12 16.06 -19.91
C ALA A 19 17.84 16.56 -18.49
N THR A 20 18.41 17.72 -18.16
CA THR A 20 17.97 18.55 -17.03
C THR A 20 16.64 19.20 -17.40
N LEU A 21 15.59 18.95 -16.63
CA LEU A 21 14.37 19.74 -16.69
C LEU A 21 14.21 20.50 -15.38
N GLN A 22 14.38 21.82 -15.47
CA GLN A 22 14.23 22.80 -14.41
C GLN A 22 12.86 22.74 -13.72
N ALA A 23 12.89 22.83 -12.40
CA ALA A 23 11.77 23.27 -11.58
C ALA A 23 11.43 24.74 -11.90
N GLN A 24 10.14 25.04 -12.03
CA GLN A 24 9.63 26.41 -11.97
C GLN A 24 8.67 26.50 -10.79
N LEU A 25 9.15 27.17 -9.73
CA LEU A 25 8.34 27.70 -8.65
C LEU A 25 7.54 28.88 -9.21
N LEU A 26 6.23 28.86 -9.06
CA LEU A 26 5.41 30.06 -9.13
C LEU A 26 4.84 30.28 -7.73
N ASP A 27 5.53 31.14 -6.98
CA ASP A 27 5.02 31.82 -5.81
C ASP A 27 3.77 32.60 -6.20
N ASN A 28 2.61 32.23 -5.65
CA ASN A 28 1.43 33.08 -5.66
C ASN A 28 1.15 33.57 -4.24
N SER A 29 2.01 34.46 -3.75
CA SER A 29 1.77 35.25 -2.56
C SER A 29 1.19 36.60 -2.98
N ALA A 30 -0.11 36.78 -2.77
CA ALA A 30 -0.77 38.02 -2.34
C ALA A 30 -2.24 38.04 -2.76
N SER A 31 -3.13 38.03 -1.78
CA SER A 31 -4.22 39.00 -1.76
C SER A 31 -4.78 39.11 -0.35
N THR A 32 -4.13 40.00 0.40
CA THR A 32 -4.70 40.77 1.50
C THR A 32 -6.00 41.40 1.02
N SER A 33 -7.13 41.07 1.65
CA SER A 33 -8.34 41.89 1.60
C SER A 33 -8.76 42.22 3.03
N ILE A 34 -8.12 43.28 3.55
CA ILE A 34 -8.66 44.07 4.65
C ILE A 34 -9.68 45.02 4.02
N SER A 35 -10.97 44.80 4.30
CA SER A 35 -12.01 45.78 3.97
C SER A 35 -13.02 45.91 5.11
N THR A 36 -12.86 47.03 5.82
CA THR A 36 -13.90 47.96 6.26
C THR A 36 -14.95 47.50 7.27
N ALA A 37 -14.66 47.86 8.53
CA ALA A 37 -15.54 48.43 9.56
C ALA A 37 -17.06 48.39 9.30
N SER A 38 -17.74 47.57 10.09
CA SER A 38 -19.19 47.68 10.36
C SER A 38 -19.42 48.32 11.73
N THR A 39 -20.28 49.33 11.71
CA THR A 39 -20.75 50.18 12.80
C THR A 39 -21.15 49.40 14.05
N ILE A 40 -20.63 49.84 15.20
CA ILE A 40 -20.90 49.30 16.54
C ILE A 40 -22.31 49.73 16.94
N ASN A 41 -23.24 48.78 17.10
CA ASN A 41 -24.47 49.01 17.86
C ASN A 41 -24.24 48.53 19.30
N ALA A 42 -24.31 49.45 20.25
CA ALA A 42 -24.08 49.19 21.66
C ALA A 42 -25.26 48.42 22.28
N GLY A 43 -24.98 47.21 22.77
CA GLY A 43 -25.92 46.44 23.60
C GLY A 43 -25.66 44.94 23.54
N GLY A 44 -24.76 44.43 24.37
CA GLY A 44 -24.61 42.98 24.54
C GLY A 44 -23.23 42.51 24.97
N LEU A 45 -23.12 42.25 26.27
CA LEU A 45 -22.33 41.20 26.95
C LEU A 45 -21.05 40.67 26.28
N LEU A 46 -19.94 40.90 26.98
CA LEU A 46 -18.63 40.29 26.79
C LEU A 46 -18.68 38.76 26.97
N ASN A 47 -18.22 38.00 25.96
CA ASN A 47 -17.40 36.80 26.20
C ASN A 47 -16.79 36.30 24.88
N ASN A 48 -15.69 36.94 24.45
CA ASN A 48 -14.91 36.43 23.34
C ASN A 48 -13.86 35.45 23.88
N ASN A 49 -14.32 34.24 24.22
CA ASN A 49 -13.41 33.12 24.41
C ASN A 49 -12.85 32.79 23.03
N ASN A 50 -11.63 33.26 22.76
CA ASN A 50 -10.75 32.70 21.75
C ASN A 50 -10.52 31.23 22.10
N SER A 51 -11.52 30.38 21.79
CA SER A 51 -11.29 28.99 21.51
C SER A 51 -10.53 28.99 20.20
N SER A 52 -9.21 29.07 20.29
CA SER A 52 -8.37 28.57 19.21
C SER A 52 -8.75 27.10 19.08
N LEU A 53 -9.68 26.80 18.17
CA LEU A 53 -9.83 25.45 17.65
C LEU A 53 -8.45 25.11 17.11
N ALA A 54 -7.70 24.35 17.88
CA ALA A 54 -6.62 23.57 17.35
C ALA A 54 -7.28 22.68 16.31
N THR A 55 -7.22 23.10 15.06
CA THR A 55 -7.35 22.19 13.93
C THR A 55 -6.14 21.29 14.05
N SER A 56 -6.23 20.27 14.92
CA SER A 56 -5.44 19.07 14.77
C SER A 56 -5.61 18.70 13.30
N ALA A 57 -4.51 18.68 12.56
CA ALA A 57 -4.53 18.16 11.20
C ALA A 57 -5.09 16.74 11.33
N ILE A 58 -6.37 16.57 11.01
CA ILE A 58 -6.99 15.25 10.94
C ILE A 58 -6.36 14.67 9.69
N GLN A 59 -5.23 13.99 9.84
CA GLN A 59 -4.74 13.07 8.82
C GLN A 59 -5.94 12.15 8.55
N SER A 60 -6.59 12.35 7.40
CA SER A 60 -7.78 11.59 7.06
C SER A 60 -7.34 10.14 6.86
N VAL A 61 -7.76 9.25 7.75
CA VAL A 61 -7.55 7.81 7.62
C VAL A 61 -8.19 7.36 6.30
N LEU A 62 -7.42 6.68 5.46
CA LEU A 62 -7.89 6.21 4.15
C LEU A 62 -8.93 5.10 4.32
N PRO A 63 -9.82 4.86 3.34
CA PRO A 63 -10.58 3.60 3.28
C PRO A 63 -9.63 2.40 3.19
N ALA A 64 -10.03 1.24 3.74
CA ALA A 64 -9.17 0.05 3.77
C ALA A 64 -8.69 -0.37 2.36
N ASP A 65 -9.57 -0.28 1.35
CA ASP A 65 -9.23 -0.67 -0.02
C ASP A 65 -8.27 0.30 -0.70
N SER A 66 -8.16 1.53 -0.20
CA SER A 66 -7.14 2.50 -0.64
C SER A 66 -5.83 2.31 0.12
N ALA A 67 -5.89 2.02 1.42
CA ALA A 67 -4.71 1.75 2.24
C ALA A 67 -4.02 0.42 1.88
N PHE A 68 -4.79 -0.58 1.45
CA PHE A 68 -4.36 -1.94 1.16
C PHE A 68 -4.91 -2.38 -0.20
N ALA A 69 -4.39 -1.82 -1.28
CA ALA A 69 -4.85 -2.10 -2.63
C ALA A 69 -4.46 -3.53 -3.03
N LEU A 70 -5.44 -4.44 -3.00
CA LEU A 70 -5.27 -5.85 -3.37
C LEU A 70 -5.55 -6.07 -4.86
N SER A 71 -4.63 -6.76 -5.52
CA SER A 71 -4.80 -7.30 -6.86
C SER A 71 -4.45 -8.79 -6.89
N ALA A 72 -5.04 -9.51 -7.84
CA ALA A 72 -4.79 -10.93 -8.03
C ALA A 72 -4.73 -11.28 -9.52
N TYR A 73 -3.81 -12.18 -9.89
CA TYR A 73 -3.62 -12.62 -11.27
C TYR A 73 -2.97 -14.00 -11.32
N ILE A 74 -3.05 -14.65 -12.47
CA ILE A 74 -2.41 -15.94 -12.74
C ILE A 74 -1.03 -15.69 -13.38
N GLU A 75 0.01 -16.21 -12.75
CA GLU A 75 1.38 -16.27 -13.26
C GLU A 75 1.64 -17.69 -13.78
N ALA A 76 2.18 -17.79 -15.00
CA ALA A 76 2.47 -19.08 -15.63
C ALA A 76 3.60 -19.82 -14.89
N PRO A 77 3.56 -21.16 -14.79
CA PRO A 77 2.53 -22.03 -15.38
C PRO A 77 1.26 -22.14 -14.54
N ASN A 78 1.36 -22.28 -13.21
CA ASN A 78 0.23 -22.59 -12.34
C ASN A 78 0.37 -21.88 -10.99
N THR A 79 0.36 -20.56 -10.98
CA THR A 79 0.52 -19.79 -9.74
C THR A 79 -0.51 -18.67 -9.67
N LEU A 80 -1.32 -18.69 -8.62
CA LEU A 80 -2.11 -17.53 -8.22
C LEU A 80 -1.19 -16.56 -7.48
N VAL A 81 -1.09 -15.32 -7.97
CA VAL A 81 -0.37 -14.25 -7.30
C VAL A 81 -1.36 -13.31 -6.64
N LEU A 82 -1.15 -13.03 -5.36
CA LEU A 82 -1.82 -11.98 -4.61
C LEU A 82 -0.82 -10.87 -4.32
N LEU A 83 -1.15 -9.64 -4.69
CA LEU A 83 -0.31 -8.47 -4.49
C LEU A 83 -1.11 -7.40 -3.74
N TRP A 84 -0.62 -7.05 -2.55
CA TRP A 84 -1.02 -5.82 -1.88
C TRP A 84 0.00 -4.73 -2.16
N GLU A 85 -0.49 -3.58 -2.61
CA GLU A 85 0.21 -2.30 -2.51
C GLU A 85 -0.33 -1.58 -1.27
N ILE A 86 0.59 -1.25 -0.36
CA ILE A 86 0.26 -0.74 0.97
C ILE A 86 0.71 0.72 1.02
N GLU A 87 -0.22 1.62 1.30
CA GLU A 87 0.06 3.05 1.38
C GLU A 87 1.08 3.38 2.49
N ASP A 88 1.81 4.48 2.29
CA ASP A 88 2.77 4.95 3.27
C ASP A 88 2.09 5.28 4.61
N GLY A 89 2.69 4.84 5.71
CA GLY A 89 2.11 4.95 7.05
C GLY A 89 1.05 3.87 7.35
N TYR A 90 0.93 2.84 6.54
CA TYR A 90 0.06 1.68 6.78
C TYR A 90 0.84 0.37 6.76
N TYR A 91 0.33 -0.64 7.47
CA TYR A 91 0.92 -1.98 7.49
C TYR A 91 -0.11 -3.09 7.64
N LEU A 92 0.22 -4.28 7.14
CA LEU A 92 -0.57 -5.51 7.28
C LEU A 92 0.04 -6.46 8.29
N TYR A 93 -0.77 -7.10 9.13
CA TYR A 93 -0.31 -8.16 10.04
C TYR A 93 -0.16 -9.48 9.31
N ARG A 94 1.01 -10.12 9.40
CA ARG A 94 1.22 -11.47 8.85
C ARG A 94 0.25 -12.48 9.42
N LYS A 95 0.03 -12.47 10.74
CA LYS A 95 -0.83 -13.44 11.44
C LYS A 95 -2.31 -13.35 11.05
N SER A 96 -2.73 -12.25 10.41
CA SER A 96 -4.12 -12.04 10.01
C SER A 96 -4.45 -12.67 8.65
N LEU A 97 -3.43 -13.02 7.87
CA LEU A 97 -3.58 -13.56 6.52
C LEU A 97 -4.17 -14.97 6.56
N ASN A 98 -5.30 -15.15 5.89
CA ASN A 98 -5.96 -16.43 5.73
C ASN A 98 -6.50 -16.59 4.31
N PHE A 99 -6.40 -17.80 3.76
CA PHE A 99 -6.73 -18.11 2.36
C PHE A 99 -7.51 -19.42 2.31
N ILE A 100 -8.69 -19.41 1.71
CA ILE A 100 -9.56 -20.58 1.58
C ILE A 100 -10.12 -20.63 0.16
N GLU A 101 -9.80 -21.68 -0.58
CA GLU A 101 -10.48 -21.97 -1.84
C GLU A 101 -11.86 -22.61 -1.56
N THR A 102 -12.89 -22.15 -2.25
CA THR A 102 -14.29 -22.58 -2.01
C THR A 102 -14.85 -23.49 -3.10
N ASN A 103 -14.07 -23.82 -4.14
CA ASN A 103 -14.47 -24.70 -5.23
C ASN A 103 -13.66 -26.00 -5.28
N ASN A 104 -12.57 -26.07 -6.07
CA ASN A 104 -12.00 -27.33 -6.52
C ASN A 104 -10.88 -27.87 -5.61
N ASN A 105 -10.53 -27.12 -4.56
CA ASN A 105 -9.45 -27.42 -3.62
C ASN A 105 -8.16 -27.81 -4.36
N SER A 106 -7.80 -26.96 -5.32
CA SER A 106 -6.64 -27.02 -6.20
C SER A 106 -5.45 -26.22 -5.68
N LEU A 107 -5.66 -25.21 -4.85
CA LEU A 107 -4.62 -24.37 -4.26
C LEU A 107 -3.73 -25.18 -3.30
N GLU A 108 -2.43 -25.01 -3.43
CA GLU A 108 -1.43 -25.53 -2.51
C GLU A 108 -1.11 -24.50 -1.40
N ASN A 109 -0.10 -24.79 -0.58
CA ASN A 109 0.30 -23.89 0.50
C ASN A 109 0.82 -22.54 -0.05
N PRO A 110 0.33 -21.41 0.49
CA PRO A 110 0.81 -20.10 0.10
C PRO A 110 2.26 -19.89 0.54
N VAL A 111 3.08 -19.35 -0.36
CA VAL A 111 4.44 -18.89 -0.05
C VAL A 111 4.34 -17.46 0.49
N ILE A 112 4.33 -17.35 1.81
CA ILE A 112 4.25 -16.08 2.53
C ILE A 112 5.68 -15.66 2.95
N PRO A 113 6.24 -14.55 2.40
CA PRO A 113 7.61 -14.11 2.68
C PRO A 113 7.77 -13.70 4.14
N MET A 114 9.00 -13.60 4.67
CA MET A 114 9.23 -12.99 5.98
C MET A 114 8.89 -11.49 5.95
N GLY A 115 8.18 -11.04 6.98
CA GLY A 115 7.87 -9.64 7.26
C GLY A 115 8.84 -9.03 8.26
N ILE A 116 8.51 -7.83 8.72
CA ILE A 116 9.29 -7.06 9.68
C ILE A 116 8.73 -7.35 11.08
N GLN A 117 9.60 -7.78 12.00
CA GLN A 117 9.23 -7.90 13.40
C GLN A 117 9.19 -6.50 14.04
N THR A 118 8.09 -6.19 14.71
CA THR A 118 7.89 -4.94 15.46
C THR A 118 7.10 -5.23 16.74
N GLU A 119 7.07 -4.25 17.63
CA GLU A 119 6.21 -4.27 18.82
C GLU A 119 5.15 -3.17 18.68
N ASP A 120 3.89 -3.50 18.95
CA ASP A 120 2.80 -2.52 18.98
C ASP A 120 1.97 -2.62 20.28
N GLU A 121 1.18 -1.58 20.53
CA GLU A 121 0.37 -1.47 21.76
C GLU A 121 -0.87 -2.40 21.76
N PHE A 122 -1.25 -2.96 20.62
CA PHE A 122 -2.45 -3.79 20.46
C PHE A 122 -2.18 -5.28 20.69
N PHE A 123 -1.00 -5.73 20.28
CA PHE A 123 -0.64 -7.13 20.15
C PHE A 123 0.77 -7.47 20.65
N GLY A 124 1.58 -6.47 21.04
CA GLY A 124 2.96 -6.67 21.43
C GLY A 124 3.81 -7.05 20.23
N GLU A 125 4.61 -8.10 20.35
CA GLU A 125 5.47 -8.60 19.26
C GLU A 125 4.63 -9.14 18.10
N VAL A 126 4.82 -8.54 16.92
CA VAL A 126 4.09 -8.84 15.69
C VAL A 126 5.02 -8.81 14.49
N GLU A 127 4.63 -9.57 13.46
CA GLU A 127 5.27 -9.52 12.15
C GLU A 127 4.35 -8.81 11.15
N VAL A 128 4.86 -7.77 10.50
CA VAL A 128 4.09 -6.88 9.64
C VAL A 128 4.72 -6.68 8.26
N TYR A 129 3.92 -6.20 7.30
CA TYR A 129 4.36 -5.79 5.97
C TYR A 129 4.02 -4.32 5.71
N TYR A 130 4.98 -3.58 5.18
CA TYR A 130 4.83 -2.21 4.70
C TYR A 130 5.06 -2.17 3.19
N GLN A 131 4.55 -1.13 2.52
CA GLN A 131 4.72 -0.81 1.09
C GLN A 131 4.16 -1.86 0.11
N ARG A 132 4.53 -3.13 0.27
CA ARG A 132 4.15 -4.21 -0.63
C ARG A 132 4.19 -5.57 0.05
N LEU A 133 3.18 -6.40 -0.24
CA LEU A 133 3.17 -7.83 0.07
C LEU A 133 2.82 -8.61 -1.20
N LEU A 134 3.71 -9.51 -1.62
CA LEU A 134 3.49 -10.42 -2.74
C LEU A 134 3.48 -11.86 -2.23
N ILE A 135 2.36 -12.55 -2.42
CA ILE A 135 2.16 -13.95 -2.06
C ILE A 135 1.92 -14.76 -3.32
N ARG A 136 2.62 -15.90 -3.42
CA ARG A 136 2.43 -16.88 -4.49
C ARG A 136 1.76 -18.12 -3.94
N ILE A 137 0.69 -18.55 -4.57
CA ILE A 137 -0.05 -19.76 -4.21
C ILE A 137 -0.01 -20.68 -5.44
N PRO A 138 0.84 -21.71 -5.45
CA PRO A 138 0.82 -22.72 -6.49
C PRO A 138 -0.55 -23.42 -6.51
N PHE A 139 -0.96 -23.93 -7.67
CA PHE A 139 -2.16 -24.73 -7.78
C PHE A 139 -2.00 -25.95 -8.68
N ASP A 140 -2.77 -26.99 -8.38
CA ASP A 140 -2.84 -28.23 -9.14
C ASP A 140 -3.71 -28.04 -10.39
N SER A 141 -3.07 -27.92 -11.57
CA SER A 141 -3.76 -27.77 -12.85
C SER A 141 -4.67 -28.94 -13.21
N SER A 142 -4.52 -30.11 -12.59
CA SER A 142 -5.42 -31.24 -12.82
C SER A 142 -6.76 -31.10 -12.08
N LYS A 143 -6.84 -30.21 -11.08
CA LYS A 143 -8.03 -29.98 -10.24
C LYS A 143 -8.69 -28.63 -10.48
N VAL A 144 -7.91 -27.60 -10.81
CA VAL A 144 -8.35 -26.19 -10.81
C VAL A 144 -9.61 -25.90 -11.62
N GLY A 145 -9.90 -26.67 -12.68
CA GLY A 145 -11.04 -26.41 -13.55
C GLY A 145 -10.87 -25.12 -14.35
N ASN A 146 -11.94 -24.33 -14.50
CA ASN A 146 -11.93 -23.09 -15.30
C ASN A 146 -11.74 -21.83 -14.45
N ASN A 147 -11.83 -21.94 -13.11
CA ASN A 147 -11.69 -20.79 -12.23
C ASN A 147 -11.19 -21.18 -10.83
N ILE A 148 -10.66 -20.19 -10.12
CA ILE A 148 -10.34 -20.27 -8.69
C ILE A 148 -11.28 -19.32 -7.94
N SER A 149 -12.06 -19.86 -7.01
CA SER A 149 -12.85 -19.07 -6.07
C SER A 149 -12.11 -19.01 -4.73
N LEU A 150 -11.55 -17.85 -4.39
CA LEU A 150 -10.74 -17.65 -3.19
C LEU A 150 -11.45 -16.70 -2.23
N GLN A 151 -11.69 -17.16 -1.00
CA GLN A 151 -11.96 -16.31 0.14
C GLN A 151 -10.63 -15.99 0.84
N LEU A 152 -10.40 -14.71 1.14
CA LEU A 152 -9.22 -14.28 1.87
C LEU A 152 -9.55 -13.23 2.92
N ASN A 153 -8.76 -13.26 3.99
CA ASN A 153 -8.87 -12.32 5.09
C ASN A 153 -7.52 -11.64 5.34
N TYR A 154 -7.58 -10.38 5.75
CA TYR A 154 -6.41 -9.63 6.21
C TYR A 154 -6.82 -8.51 7.15
N GLN A 155 -5.87 -8.05 7.96
CA GLN A 155 -6.02 -6.90 8.83
C GLN A 155 -4.76 -6.05 8.76
N GLY A 156 -4.95 -4.73 8.81
CA GLY A 156 -3.86 -3.78 8.91
C GLY A 156 -4.21 -2.59 9.79
N CYS A 157 -3.23 -1.73 10.02
CA CYS A 157 -3.39 -0.49 10.76
C CYS A 157 -2.70 0.66 10.02
N ALA A 158 -3.17 1.88 10.30
CA ALA A 158 -2.42 3.10 10.12
C ALA A 158 -1.48 3.27 11.33
N GLU A 159 -0.24 3.69 11.09
CA GLU A 159 0.75 3.92 12.13
C GLU A 159 0.18 4.78 13.28
N ALA A 160 0.37 4.29 14.50
CA ALA A 160 0.10 4.96 15.77
C ALA A 160 -1.29 5.59 15.96
N SER A 161 -2.31 5.20 15.18
CA SER A 161 -3.59 5.93 15.18
C SER A 161 -4.85 5.08 15.01
N TYR A 162 -4.84 4.07 14.15
CA TYR A 162 -6.07 3.34 13.82
C TYR A 162 -5.82 1.95 13.27
N CYS A 163 -6.45 0.94 13.86
CA CYS A 163 -6.46 -0.42 13.32
C CYS A 163 -7.80 -0.73 12.65
N TYR A 164 -7.74 -1.18 11.40
CA TYR A 164 -8.94 -1.58 10.68
C TYR A 164 -9.50 -2.88 11.27
N PRO A 165 -10.82 -3.10 11.20
CA PRO A 165 -11.40 -4.42 11.39
C PRO A 165 -10.82 -5.44 10.41
N MET A 166 -11.04 -6.72 10.68
CA MET A 166 -10.74 -7.78 9.71
C MET A 166 -11.45 -7.50 8.38
N GLN A 167 -10.70 -7.50 7.29
CA GLN A 167 -11.21 -7.37 5.93
C GLN A 167 -11.45 -8.77 5.37
N PHE A 168 -12.60 -8.95 4.73
CA PHE A 168 -12.99 -10.20 4.06
C PHE A 168 -13.15 -9.90 2.57
N LYS A 169 -12.46 -10.66 1.71
CA LYS A 169 -12.56 -10.52 0.25
C LYS A 169 -12.88 -11.87 -0.37
N GLU A 170 -13.68 -11.83 -1.43
CA GLU A 170 -13.94 -12.96 -2.31
C GLU A 170 -13.42 -12.61 -3.70
N LEU A 171 -12.57 -13.46 -4.24
CA LEU A 171 -12.00 -13.33 -5.57
C LEU A 171 -12.44 -14.51 -6.42
N ASN A 172 -12.80 -14.24 -7.66
CA ASN A 172 -13.04 -15.25 -8.68
C ASN A 172 -12.11 -14.97 -9.86
N LEU A 173 -11.16 -15.87 -10.09
CA LEU A 173 -10.18 -15.73 -11.17
C LEU A 173 -10.44 -16.80 -12.21
N GLU A 174 -10.65 -16.38 -13.45
CA GLU A 174 -10.72 -17.30 -14.59
C GLU A 174 -9.31 -17.79 -14.96
N ILE A 175 -9.18 -19.09 -15.18
CA ILE A 175 -7.95 -19.71 -15.70
C ILE A 175 -8.08 -19.73 -17.23
N ILE A 176 -7.22 -18.96 -17.90
CA ILE A 176 -7.17 -18.84 -19.37
C ILE A 176 -6.17 -19.85 -19.93
#